data_AF-A0A432Z5W6-F1
#
_entry.id   AF-A0A432Z5W6-F1
#
_cell.length_a   1.000
_cell.length_b   1.000
_cell.length_c   1.000
_cell.angle_alpha   90.00
_cell.angle_beta   90.00
_cell.angle_gamma   90.00
#
_symmetry.space_group_name_H-M   'P 1'
#
loop_
_entity.id
_entity.type
_entity.pdbx_description
1 polymer ?
#
loop_
_entity_poly.entity_id
_entity_poly.type
_entity_poly.pdbx_seq_one_letter_code
_entity_poly.pdbx_strand_id
1 'polypeptide(L)'
;MYFVNINSLKEQHTSGQYQEKDSLVYAIASVVLTYLGVLLVTYPESIWLNVQMAVEAALFLVMFVTAYRSNGGNEGSRFLDKFLSIGWVVGIRLIPLAIILGVVSLYGDATYYGKETDHVGPYSLVTMLIFYLFFIWRLSKHIRDIRN
;
A
#
# COMPACT_ATOMS: atom_id res chain seq x y z
N MET A 1 9.02 3.13 21.59
CA MET A 1 7.83 2.84 20.78
C MET A 1 7.02 1.74 21.46
N TYR A 2 5.72 1.93 21.60
CA TYR A 2 4.86 1.09 22.44
C TYR A 2 3.89 0.27 21.58
N PHE A 3 4.19 -0.99 21.31
CA PHE A 3 3.34 -1.85 20.46
C PHE A 3 2.17 -2.50 21.21
N VAL A 4 2.24 -2.57 22.55
CA VAL A 4 1.26 -3.26 23.38
C VAL A 4 0.65 -2.34 24.44
N ASN A 5 1.44 -1.43 25.02
CA ASN A 5 0.97 -0.52 26.07
C ASN A 5 0.30 0.73 25.48
N ILE A 6 -1.03 0.69 25.38
CA ILE A 6 -1.83 1.80 24.84
C ILE A 6 -1.78 3.06 25.72
N ASN A 7 -1.59 2.92 27.04
CA ASN A 7 -1.57 4.08 27.94
C ASN A 7 -0.30 4.91 27.74
N SER A 8 0.86 4.26 27.63
CA SER A 8 2.12 4.93 27.31
C SER A 8 2.10 5.59 25.93
N LEU A 9 1.44 4.98 24.94
CA LEU A 9 1.25 5.60 23.63
C LEU A 9 0.38 6.87 23.71
N LYS A 10 -0.75 6.82 24.44
CA LYS A 10 -1.60 8.00 24.65
C LYS A 10 -0.83 9.14 25.30
N GLU A 11 -0.04 8.84 26.32
CA GLU A 11 0.81 9.81 27.00
C GLU A 11 1.88 10.39 26.06
N GLN A 12 2.48 9.57 25.19
CA GLN A 12 3.42 10.05 24.17
C GLN A 12 2.77 11.06 23.20
N HIS A 13 1.51 10.82 22.81
CA HIS A 13 0.74 11.73 21.96
C HIS A 13 0.41 13.05 22.69
N THR A 14 -0.05 12.99 23.94
CA THR A 14 -0.45 14.21 24.68
C THR A 14 0.74 15.03 25.16
N SER A 15 1.90 14.41 25.39
CA SER A 15 3.14 15.09 25.80
C SER A 15 3.94 15.70 24.64
N GLY A 16 3.49 15.54 23.39
CA GLY A 16 4.20 16.04 22.20
C GLY A 16 5.50 15.28 21.88
N GLN A 17 5.75 14.14 22.51
CA GLN A 17 6.92 13.29 22.25
C GLN A 17 6.73 12.35 21.05
N TYR A 18 5.56 12.39 20.41
CA TYR A 18 5.24 11.58 19.25
C TYR A 18 5.83 12.19 17.97
N GLN A 19 6.71 11.45 17.30
CA GLN A 19 7.43 11.92 16.11
C GLN A 19 6.91 11.28 14.83
N GLU A 20 7.19 11.90 13.68
CA GLU A 20 6.79 11.37 12.35
C GLU A 20 7.34 9.98 12.06
N LYS A 21 8.55 9.67 12.57
CA LYS A 21 9.11 8.31 12.47
C LYS A 21 8.23 7.28 13.18
N ASP A 22 7.62 7.65 14.30
CA ASP A 22 6.76 6.75 15.07
C ASP A 22 5.50 6.44 14.25
N SER A 23 4.93 7.44 13.56
CA SER A 23 3.82 7.25 12.62
C SER A 23 4.12 6.26 11.50
N LEU A 24 5.31 6.34 10.89
CA LEU A 24 5.71 5.39 9.86
C LEU A 24 5.74 3.96 10.42
N VAL A 25 6.38 3.76 11.57
CA VAL A 25 6.55 2.41 12.12
C VAL A 25 5.21 1.84 12.57
N TYR A 26 4.31 2.64 13.16
CA TYR A 26 2.95 2.19 13.48
C TYR A 26 2.16 1.82 12.22
N ALA A 27 2.26 2.62 11.15
CA ALA A 27 1.59 2.32 9.89
C ALA A 27 2.10 1.02 9.25
N ILE A 28 3.42 0.82 9.20
CA ILE A 28 4.04 -0.43 8.73
C ILE A 28 3.60 -1.62 9.58
N ALA A 29 3.62 -1.47 10.91
CA ALA A 29 3.18 -2.54 11.82
C ALA A 29 1.71 -2.91 11.61
N SER A 30 0.84 -1.93 11.37
CA SER A 30 -0.57 -2.18 11.03
C SER A 30 -0.71 -2.97 9.73
N VAL A 31 0.00 -2.61 8.66
CA VAL A 31 0.00 -3.37 7.39
C VAL A 31 0.47 -4.81 7.62
N VAL A 32 1.58 -5.00 8.32
CA VAL A 32 2.12 -6.34 8.62
C VAL A 32 1.10 -7.17 9.41
N LEU A 33 0.49 -6.61 10.46
CA LEU A 33 -0.52 -7.31 11.25
C LEU A 33 -1.76 -7.66 10.42
N THR A 34 -2.21 -6.76 9.53
CA THR A 34 -3.32 -7.04 8.62
C THR A 34 -2.99 -8.19 7.67
N TYR A 35 -1.84 -8.17 7.01
CA TYR A 35 -1.45 -9.25 6.10
C TYR A 35 -1.22 -10.58 6.83
N LEU A 36 -0.62 -10.57 8.03
CA LEU A 36 -0.52 -11.77 8.87
C LEU A 36 -1.90 -12.34 9.22
N GLY A 37 -2.86 -11.47 9.58
CA GLY A 37 -4.23 -11.89 9.84
C GLY A 37 -4.90 -12.53 8.62
N VAL A 38 -4.71 -11.96 7.43
CA VAL A 38 -5.23 -12.54 6.17
C VAL A 38 -4.58 -13.89 5.89
N LEU A 39 -3.25 -14.01 6.02
CA LEU A 39 -2.51 -15.25 5.79
C LEU A 39 -2.94 -16.39 6.73
N LEU A 40 -3.34 -16.09 7.97
CA LEU A 40 -3.80 -17.10 8.93
C LEU A 40 -5.15 -17.72 8.57
N VAL A 41 -5.96 -17.04 7.77
CA VAL A 41 -7.34 -17.47 7.43
C VAL A 41 -7.47 -17.88 5.96
N THR A 42 -6.52 -17.47 5.11
CA THR A 42 -6.54 -17.78 3.68
C THR A 42 -5.99 -19.18 3.42
N TYR A 43 -6.81 -20.05 2.83
CA TYR A 43 -6.36 -21.34 2.32
C TYR A 43 -5.74 -21.15 0.93
N PRO A 44 -4.63 -21.84 0.60
CA PRO A 44 -3.98 -21.66 -0.69
C PRO A 44 -4.82 -22.24 -1.82
N GLU A 45 -5.54 -21.38 -2.54
CA GLU A 45 -6.34 -21.76 -3.72
C GLU A 45 -5.52 -21.75 -5.02
N SER A 46 -4.52 -20.86 -5.12
CA SER A 46 -3.65 -20.72 -6.31
C SER A 46 -2.28 -20.17 -5.92
N ILE A 47 -1.22 -20.68 -6.56
CA ILE A 47 0.14 -20.14 -6.37
C ILE A 47 0.23 -18.68 -6.80
N TRP A 48 -0.52 -18.28 -7.84
CA TRP A 48 -0.55 -16.90 -8.33
C TRP A 48 -1.20 -15.96 -7.33
N LEU A 49 -2.26 -16.40 -6.63
CA LEU A 49 -2.88 -15.62 -5.57
C LEU A 49 -1.89 -15.37 -4.43
N ASN A 50 -1.18 -16.41 -3.98
CA ASN A 50 -0.17 -16.26 -2.93
C ASN A 50 0.98 -15.31 -3.35
N VAL A 51 1.47 -15.45 -4.58
CA VAL A 51 2.51 -14.56 -5.12
C VAL A 51 1.98 -13.12 -5.19
N GLN A 52 0.76 -12.92 -5.68
CA GLN A 52 0.14 -11.60 -5.76
C GLN A 52 0.04 -10.95 -4.38
N MET A 53 -0.47 -11.68 -3.37
CA MET A 53 -0.57 -11.17 -2.00
C MET A 53 0.80 -10.79 -1.41
N ALA A 54 1.82 -11.62 -1.63
CA ALA A 54 3.17 -11.35 -1.15
C ALA A 54 3.78 -10.10 -1.82
N VAL A 55 3.59 -9.97 -3.14
CA VAL A 55 4.05 -8.82 -3.92
C VAL A 55 3.30 -7.56 -3.51
N GLU A 56 1.99 -7.64 -3.30
CA GLU A 56 1.18 -6.51 -2.84
C GLU A 56 1.61 -6.03 -1.46
N ALA A 57 1.83 -6.94 -0.50
CA ALA A 57 2.36 -6.60 0.82
C ALA A 57 3.71 -5.87 0.72
N ALA A 58 4.62 -6.37 -0.12
CA ALA A 58 5.91 -5.72 -0.36
C ALA A 58 5.75 -4.33 -0.98
N LEU A 59 4.84 -4.16 -1.94
CA LEU A 59 4.53 -2.87 -2.56
C LEU A 59 3.95 -1.86 -1.56
N PHE A 60 3.08 -2.30 -0.63
CA PHE A 60 2.58 -1.44 0.44
C PHE A 60 3.72 -0.93 1.33
N LEU A 61 4.65 -1.80 1.72
CA LEU A 61 5.83 -1.39 2.50
C LEU A 61 6.68 -0.38 1.72
N VAL A 62 6.96 -0.66 0.44
CA VAL A 62 7.68 0.27 -0.45
C VAL A 62 6.95 1.60 -0.56
N MET A 63 5.63 1.60 -0.70
CA MET A 63 4.80 2.79 -0.78
C MET A 63 4.93 3.67 0.47
N PHE A 64 4.81 3.10 1.67
CA PHE A 64 4.97 3.87 2.92
C PHE A 64 6.37 4.46 3.03
N VAL A 65 7.42 3.68 2.76
CA VAL A 65 8.81 4.14 2.87
C VAL A 65 9.12 5.23 1.84
N THR A 66 8.68 5.07 0.59
CA THR A 66 8.92 6.05 -0.48
C THR A 66 8.14 7.33 -0.26
N ALA A 67 6.89 7.25 0.15
CA ALA A 67 6.07 8.41 0.52
C ALA A 67 6.67 9.14 1.74
N TYR A 68 7.12 8.42 2.76
CA TYR A 68 7.74 9.00 3.95
C TYR A 68 9.04 9.74 3.63
N ARG A 69 9.91 9.14 2.81
CA ARG A 69 11.12 9.80 2.31
C ARG A 69 10.78 11.04 1.48
N SER A 70 9.73 10.96 0.65
CA SER A 70 9.25 12.09 -0.14
C SER A 70 8.69 13.22 0.71
N ASN A 71 8.15 12.91 1.89
CA ASN A 71 7.71 13.89 2.89
C ASN A 71 8.86 14.60 3.61
N GLY A 72 10.12 14.20 3.39
CA GLY A 72 11.28 14.72 4.12
C GLY A 72 11.80 13.81 5.24
N GLY A 73 11.23 12.61 5.40
CA GLY A 73 11.66 11.66 6.41
C GLY A 73 11.47 12.19 7.83
N ASN A 74 12.54 12.16 8.64
CA ASN A 74 12.51 12.64 10.04
C ASN A 74 12.25 14.15 10.16
N GLU A 75 12.61 14.92 9.13
CA GLU A 75 12.40 16.37 9.08
C GLU A 75 11.05 16.74 8.43
N GLY A 76 10.32 15.74 7.93
CA GLY A 76 8.98 15.94 7.40
C GLY A 76 7.98 16.32 8.50
N SER A 77 6.79 16.69 8.08
CA SER A 77 5.66 16.94 8.98
C SER A 77 4.37 16.38 8.39
N ARG A 78 3.47 15.96 9.29
CA ARG A 78 2.11 15.51 8.98
C ARG A 78 2.08 14.40 7.94
N PHE A 79 2.96 13.42 8.06
CA PHE A 79 3.12 12.36 7.05
C PHE A 79 1.81 11.62 6.79
N LEU A 80 1.15 11.12 7.84
CA LEU A 80 -0.09 10.34 7.68
C LEU A 80 -1.23 11.19 7.11
N ASP A 81 -1.35 12.45 7.51
CA ASP A 81 -2.35 13.37 6.94
C ASP A 81 -2.16 13.52 5.43
N LYS A 82 -0.92 13.82 4.99
CA LYS A 82 -0.59 13.98 3.57
C LYS A 82 -0.74 12.66 2.81
N PHE A 83 -0.29 11.55 3.40
CA PHE A 83 -0.39 10.22 2.81
C PHE A 83 -1.84 9.84 2.53
N LEU A 84 -2.74 9.99 3.50
CA LEU A 84 -4.14 9.64 3.35
C LEU A 84 -4.88 10.62 2.43
N SER A 85 -4.73 11.93 2.64
CA SER A 85 -5.46 12.93 1.85
C SER A 85 -5.02 12.97 0.38
N ILE A 86 -3.72 12.96 0.10
CA ILE A 86 -3.20 12.92 -1.27
C ILE A 86 -3.42 11.55 -1.88
N GLY A 87 -3.20 10.48 -1.12
CA GLY A 87 -3.43 9.10 -1.57
C GLY A 87 -4.86 8.89 -2.06
N TRP A 88 -5.85 9.43 -1.33
CA TRP A 88 -7.26 9.41 -1.74
C TRP A 88 -7.48 10.08 -3.10
N VAL A 89 -7.00 11.32 -3.26
CA VAL A 89 -7.20 12.08 -4.51
C VAL A 89 -6.45 11.43 -5.68
N VAL A 90 -5.23 10.93 -5.45
CA VAL A 90 -4.48 10.18 -6.46
C VAL A 90 -5.22 8.90 -6.84
N GLY A 91 -5.76 8.17 -5.87
CA GLY A 91 -6.55 6.95 -6.09
C GLY A 91 -7.74 7.20 -7.01
N ILE A 92 -8.56 8.22 -6.69
CA ILE A 92 -9.69 8.60 -7.54
C ILE A 92 -9.23 8.92 -8.97
N ARG A 93 -8.16 9.70 -9.12
CA ARG A 93 -7.63 10.09 -10.44
C ARG A 93 -7.07 8.92 -11.23
N LEU A 94 -6.71 7.81 -10.57
CA LEU A 94 -6.20 6.60 -11.21
C LEU A 94 -7.28 5.54 -11.45
N ILE A 95 -8.54 5.76 -11.06
CA ILE A 95 -9.66 4.84 -11.36
C ILE A 95 -9.75 4.50 -12.86
N PRO A 96 -9.66 5.46 -13.81
CA PRO A 96 -9.72 5.12 -15.23
C PRO A 96 -8.59 4.17 -15.67
N LEU A 97 -7.37 4.37 -15.14
CA LEU A 97 -6.25 3.48 -15.39
C LEU A 97 -6.49 2.09 -14.76
N ALA A 98 -7.02 2.05 -13.54
CA ALA A 98 -7.38 0.79 -12.87
C ALA A 98 -8.39 -0.02 -13.69
N ILE A 99 -9.40 0.63 -14.27
CA ILE A 99 -10.40 -0.02 -15.13
C ILE A 99 -9.73 -0.61 -16.37
N ILE A 100 -8.90 0.16 -17.07
CA ILE A 100 -8.19 -0.31 -18.27
C ILE A 100 -7.30 -1.51 -17.93
N LEU A 101 -6.52 -1.42 -16.85
CA LEU A 101 -5.63 -2.49 -16.41
C LEU A 101 -6.42 -3.74 -15.96
N GLY A 102 -7.57 -3.56 -15.29
CA GLY A 102 -8.47 -4.65 -14.93
C GLY A 102 -9.03 -5.38 -16.15
N VAL A 103 -9.44 -4.65 -17.18
CA VAL A 103 -9.90 -5.26 -18.44
C VAL A 103 -8.75 -6.04 -19.11
N VAL A 104 -7.55 -5.45 -19.19
CA VAL A 104 -6.36 -6.13 -19.74
C VAL A 104 -6.02 -7.40 -18.96
N SER A 105 -6.11 -7.34 -17.63
CA SER A 105 -5.91 -8.51 -16.76
C SER A 105 -6.89 -9.63 -17.07
N LEU A 106 -8.19 -9.31 -17.12
CA LEU A 106 -9.26 -10.30 -17.33
C LEU A 106 -9.09 -11.00 -18.67
N TYR A 107 -8.89 -10.25 -19.76
CA TYR A 107 -8.68 -10.83 -21.09
C TYR A 107 -7.36 -11.63 -21.16
N GLY A 108 -6.29 -11.13 -20.53
CA GLY A 108 -5.00 -11.79 -20.50
C GLY A 108 -5.06 -13.14 -19.80
N ASP A 109 -5.63 -13.18 -18.59
CA ASP A 109 -5.74 -14.41 -17.80
C ASP A 109 -6.73 -15.40 -18.42
N ALA A 110 -7.86 -14.94 -18.99
CA ALA A 110 -8.78 -15.80 -19.72
C ALA A 110 -8.12 -16.46 -20.95
N THR A 111 -7.28 -15.72 -21.67
CA THR A 111 -6.50 -16.26 -22.81
C THR A 111 -5.44 -17.26 -22.33
N TYR A 112 -4.80 -17.00 -21.19
CA TYR A 112 -3.77 -17.87 -20.62
C TYR A 112 -4.33 -19.22 -20.15
N TYR A 113 -5.49 -19.23 -19.50
CA TYR A 113 -6.12 -20.45 -18.98
C TYR A 113 -7.08 -21.13 -19.97
N GLY A 114 -7.39 -20.48 -21.10
CA GLY A 114 -8.19 -21.04 -22.19
C GLY A 114 -9.71 -21.06 -21.97
N LYS A 115 -10.22 -20.41 -20.91
CA LYS A 115 -11.66 -20.18 -20.61
C LYS A 115 -11.83 -18.94 -19.72
N GLU A 116 -13.05 -18.42 -19.59
CA GLU A 116 -13.40 -17.53 -18.46
C GLU A 116 -13.19 -18.29 -17.16
N THR A 117 -12.22 -17.84 -16.38
CA THR A 117 -11.92 -18.41 -15.06
C THR A 117 -11.83 -17.26 -14.07
N ASP A 118 -12.39 -17.44 -12.87
CA ASP A 118 -12.17 -16.55 -11.72
C ASP A 118 -10.75 -16.69 -11.14
N HIS A 119 -9.80 -17.21 -11.92
CA HIS A 119 -8.44 -17.46 -11.48
C HIS A 119 -7.57 -16.22 -11.64
N VAL A 120 -6.87 -15.88 -10.56
CA VAL A 120 -5.74 -14.97 -10.56
C VAL A 120 -4.59 -15.59 -11.36
N GLY A 121 -4.12 -14.90 -12.39
CA GLY A 121 -3.04 -15.35 -13.27
C GLY A 121 -1.90 -14.34 -13.42
N PRO A 122 -0.92 -14.62 -14.29
CA PRO A 122 0.24 -13.74 -14.45
C PRO A 122 -0.13 -12.34 -14.95
N TYR A 123 -1.22 -12.16 -15.70
CA TYR A 123 -1.62 -10.83 -16.19
C TYR A 123 -2.19 -9.98 -15.06
N SER A 124 -2.95 -10.55 -14.14
CA SER A 124 -3.37 -9.85 -12.92
C SER A 124 -2.19 -9.36 -12.09
N LEU A 125 -1.15 -10.18 -11.91
CA LEU A 125 0.06 -9.77 -11.21
C LEU A 125 0.76 -8.60 -11.91
N VAL A 126 0.95 -8.68 -13.24
CA VAL A 126 1.66 -7.64 -14.00
C VAL A 126 0.88 -6.32 -14.03
N THR A 127 -0.42 -6.37 -14.28
CA THR A 127 -1.28 -5.18 -14.31
C THR A 127 -1.38 -4.54 -12.92
N MET A 128 -1.48 -5.34 -11.85
CA MET A 128 -1.38 -4.88 -10.47
C MET A 128 -0.04 -4.16 -10.21
N LEU A 129 1.10 -4.76 -10.59
CA LEU A 129 2.42 -4.15 -10.44
C LEU A 129 2.50 -2.78 -11.13
N ILE A 130 2.03 -2.70 -12.39
CA ILE A 130 2.00 -1.44 -13.15
C ILE A 130 1.18 -0.38 -12.39
N PHE A 131 -0.02 -0.75 -11.94
CA PHE A 131 -0.89 0.15 -11.20
C PHE A 131 -0.22 0.68 -9.92
N TYR A 132 0.30 -0.21 -9.08
CA TYR A 132 0.93 0.18 -7.81
C TYR A 132 2.18 1.01 -8.03
N LEU A 133 3.05 0.66 -8.98
CA LEU A 133 4.24 1.47 -9.28
C LEU A 133 3.87 2.89 -9.73
N PHE A 134 2.82 3.01 -10.57
CA PHE A 134 2.33 4.30 -11.01
C PHE A 134 1.70 5.09 -9.86
N PHE A 135 0.92 4.44 -9.01
CA PHE A 135 0.33 5.03 -7.82
C PHE A 135 1.41 5.54 -6.85
N ILE A 136 2.39 4.71 -6.51
CA ILE A 136 3.53 5.04 -5.64
C ILE A 136 4.28 6.25 -6.18
N TRP A 137 4.58 6.25 -7.48
CA TRP A 137 5.26 7.37 -8.13
C TRP A 137 4.45 8.67 -8.04
N ARG A 138 3.15 8.62 -8.36
CA ARG A 138 2.28 9.81 -8.33
C ARG A 138 2.10 10.33 -6.91
N LEU A 139 1.84 9.46 -5.95
CA LEU A 139 1.69 9.81 -4.54
C LEU A 139 2.96 10.47 -4.00
N SER A 140 4.12 9.81 -4.19
CA SER A 140 5.42 10.31 -3.75
C SER A 140 5.76 11.67 -4.36
N LYS A 141 5.47 11.85 -5.67
CA LYS A 141 5.66 13.13 -6.35
C LYS A 141 4.82 14.24 -5.70
N HIS A 142 3.53 14.02 -5.50
CA HIS A 142 2.64 15.04 -4.93
C HIS A 142 2.96 15.38 -3.48
N ILE A 143 3.33 14.38 -2.67
CA ILE A 143 3.78 14.63 -1.28
C ILE A 143 5.05 15.50 -1.28
N ARG A 144 6.01 15.21 -2.17
CA ARG A 144 7.24 15.97 -2.28
C ARG A 144 7.01 17.42 -2.70
N ASP A 145 6.03 17.65 -3.58
CA ASP A 145 5.70 19.01 -4.08
C ASP A 145 5.18 19.93 -2.95
N ILE A 146 4.65 19.36 -1.86
CA ILE A 146 4.15 20.09 -0.68
C ILE A 146 4.95 19.78 0.60
N ARG A 147 6.24 19.47 0.44
CA ARG A 147 7.14 19.12 1.55
C ARG A 147 7.31 20.28 2.55
N ASN A 148 7.16 21.53 2.08
CA ASN A 148 7.33 22.75 2.88
C ASN A 148 6.16 23.01 3.83
#